data_AF-M0B0J6-F1
#
_entry.id   AF-M0B0J6-F1
#
_cell.length_a   1.000
_cell.length_b   1.000
_cell.length_c   1.000
_cell.angle_alpha   90.00
_cell.angle_beta   90.00
_cell.angle_gamma   90.00
#
_symmetry.space_group_name_H-M   'P 1'
#
loop_
_entity.id
_entity.type
_entity.pdbx_description
1 polymer ?
#
loop_
_entity_poly.entity_id
_entity_poly.type
_entity_poly.pdbx_seq_one_letter_code
_entity_poly.pdbx_strand_id
1 'polypeptide(L)'
;MKRRTYLTTTSATAVGLALAGCMGGDESGDDPSDENGGDADSENGGNGGDRPGLVGTFDDFESIDEWEAFQNIGAIGADSQQSYNGSQSMVLAPDSEDGQVRARRSLDDPIDIRDVVPGLAMTADDDGIVLIQLQDEDGDYVEYSQQVMSDMPLARKNFGLTRVRGEPDLSEIMVLQIIRWFGSSGDDGDDDSRMWIDDFHFVQKPNAGKVMLQFHGGYETHHSEALPRVSEYGFPATTFVPTSRIRSDVAVEGDRLTEDQVADLANDGWTIGSHSHYGTHVSNIGPDEMEENITEPIDWLEDEGYDEGARFFAFPGSQYTEDSYELVQEHYDLAFAGQTQAQGYAGNPHLCSTVSNPSPDEADELLDWTATHGGITSIAFYQLEEEAAIEGLEETLAALNSHVEAGDLEVITPAEMADQYVH
;
A
#
# COMPACT_ATOMS: atom_id res chain seq x y z
N MET A 1 18.06 50.84 -7.72
CA MET A 1 16.82 50.33 -8.34
C MET A 1 17.17 49.13 -9.20
N LYS A 2 17.01 47.92 -8.65
CA LYS A 2 17.27 46.65 -9.34
C LYS A 2 16.02 45.78 -9.18
N ARG A 3 15.43 45.37 -10.30
CA ARG A 3 14.40 44.34 -10.37
C ARG A 3 15.03 42.99 -10.02
N ARG A 4 14.38 42.19 -9.18
CA ARG A 4 14.66 40.76 -9.04
C ARG A 4 13.36 40.01 -9.34
N THR A 5 13.39 39.34 -10.48
CA THR A 5 12.51 38.26 -10.91
C THR A 5 12.71 37.09 -9.96
N TYR A 6 11.64 36.56 -9.37
CA TYR A 6 11.63 35.22 -8.79
C TYR A 6 11.15 34.27 -9.88
N LEU A 7 12.06 33.44 -10.36
CA LEU A 7 11.77 32.19 -11.06
C LEU A 7 11.62 31.15 -9.95
N THR A 8 10.41 30.66 -9.76
CA THR A 8 10.15 29.46 -8.96
C THR A 8 10.15 28.30 -9.94
N THR A 9 11.13 27.41 -9.80
CA THR A 9 11.17 26.13 -10.50
C THR A 9 11.30 25.11 -9.39
N THR A 10 10.16 24.59 -8.94
CA THR A 10 10.11 23.44 -8.05
C THR A 10 9.71 22.27 -8.94
N SER A 11 10.69 21.50 -9.36
CA SER A 11 10.50 20.21 -10.00
C SER A 11 9.97 19.25 -8.93
N ALA A 12 8.69 18.91 -9.00
CA ALA A 12 8.18 17.69 -8.40
C ALA A 12 8.69 16.55 -9.29
N THR A 13 9.52 15.67 -8.74
CA THR A 13 9.84 14.37 -9.34
C THR A 13 8.58 13.52 -9.25
N ALA A 14 7.74 13.60 -10.27
CA ALA A 14 6.70 12.62 -10.52
C ALA A 14 7.38 11.35 -11.04
N VAL A 15 7.35 10.28 -10.26
CA VAL A 15 7.67 8.93 -10.73
C VAL A 15 6.60 8.57 -11.76
N GLY A 16 6.97 8.59 -13.05
CA GLY A 16 6.05 8.41 -14.16
C GLY A 16 5.88 6.93 -14.50
N LEU A 17 4.67 6.40 -14.35
CA LEU A 17 4.24 5.10 -14.88
C LEU A 17 3.28 5.34 -16.04
N ALA A 18 3.60 4.80 -17.22
CA ALA A 18 2.84 4.95 -18.45
C ALA A 18 2.01 3.69 -18.73
N LEU A 19 0.68 3.83 -18.85
CA LEU A 19 -0.24 2.76 -19.23
C LEU A 19 -0.71 2.95 -20.69
N ALA A 20 -0.55 1.93 -21.53
CA ALA A 20 -1.02 1.91 -22.92
C ALA A 20 -2.17 0.91 -23.07
N GLY A 21 -3.38 1.40 -23.33
CA GLY A 21 -4.59 0.61 -23.49
C GLY A 21 -4.88 0.17 -24.94
N CYS A 22 -5.54 -0.97 -25.09
CA CYS A 22 -6.20 -1.44 -26.32
C CYS A 22 -7.52 -2.14 -25.95
N MET A 23 -8.65 -1.57 -26.39
CA MET A 23 -10.02 -1.93 -26.03
C MET A 23 -10.70 -2.92 -27.00
N GLY A 24 -11.68 -3.67 -26.48
CA GLY A 24 -12.81 -4.28 -27.21
C GLY A 24 -13.17 -5.66 -26.64
N GLY A 25 -14.40 -6.05 -26.29
CA GLY A 25 -15.74 -5.45 -26.35
C GLY A 25 -16.79 -6.59 -26.33
N ASP A 26 -17.90 -6.38 -25.60
CA ASP A 26 -19.21 -7.10 -25.58
C ASP A 26 -19.27 -8.56 -25.05
N GLU A 27 -20.29 -9.08 -24.35
CA GLU A 27 -21.55 -8.59 -23.77
C GLU A 27 -22.17 -9.72 -22.89
N SER A 28 -22.63 -9.38 -21.68
CA SER A 28 -23.87 -9.82 -20.98
C SER A 28 -24.12 -11.25 -20.43
N GLY A 29 -24.55 -11.32 -19.14
CA GLY A 29 -25.69 -12.18 -18.73
C GLY A 29 -25.80 -12.69 -17.28
N ASP A 30 -26.39 -11.88 -16.39
CA ASP A 30 -27.31 -12.17 -15.25
C ASP A 30 -26.99 -13.22 -14.12
N ASP A 31 -26.83 -12.65 -12.92
CA ASP A 31 -27.02 -13.06 -11.49
C ASP A 31 -28.37 -13.82 -11.19
N PRO A 32 -28.73 -14.35 -9.98
CA PRO A 32 -28.24 -13.96 -8.66
C PRO A 32 -28.14 -14.93 -7.45
N SER A 33 -27.48 -14.39 -6.40
CA SER A 33 -27.78 -14.40 -4.95
C SER A 33 -27.55 -15.67 -4.10
N ASP A 34 -26.88 -15.56 -2.93
CA ASP A 34 -27.51 -15.11 -1.66
C ASP A 34 -26.56 -15.11 -0.43
N GLU A 35 -26.92 -14.22 0.51
CA GLU A 35 -26.26 -13.72 1.73
C GLU A 35 -26.10 -14.68 2.94
N ASN A 36 -25.09 -14.42 3.79
CA ASN A 36 -25.13 -14.22 5.28
C ASN A 36 -23.72 -14.47 5.87
N GLY A 37 -23.10 -13.67 6.74
CA GLY A 37 -23.59 -12.70 7.73
C GLY A 37 -23.32 -13.19 9.17
N GLY A 38 -22.42 -12.54 9.93
CA GLY A 38 -22.32 -12.74 11.39
C GLY A 38 -21.06 -12.22 12.11
N ASP A 39 -21.10 -10.98 12.59
CA ASP A 39 -20.13 -10.33 13.50
C ASP A 39 -20.26 -10.74 14.98
N ALA A 40 -19.15 -10.61 15.74
CA ALA A 40 -19.16 -10.56 17.20
C ALA A 40 -18.01 -9.70 17.79
N ASP A 41 -18.36 -8.53 18.32
CA ASP A 41 -17.52 -7.63 19.12
C ASP A 41 -17.19 -8.15 20.53
N SER A 42 -16.03 -7.76 21.07
CA SER A 42 -15.75 -7.78 22.52
C SER A 42 -14.85 -6.61 22.95
N GLU A 43 -15.40 -5.67 23.71
CA GLU A 43 -14.66 -4.64 24.45
C GLU A 43 -14.11 -5.17 25.79
N ASN A 44 -12.95 -4.65 26.23
CA ASN A 44 -12.56 -4.68 27.64
C ASN A 44 -11.72 -3.46 28.02
N GLY A 45 -12.10 -2.78 29.10
CA GLY A 45 -11.47 -1.54 29.59
C GLY A 45 -10.58 -1.72 30.83
N GLY A 46 -9.57 -0.86 30.95
CA GLY A 46 -8.75 -0.66 32.15
C GLY A 46 -8.24 0.78 32.22
N ASN A 47 -8.48 1.47 33.36
CA ASN A 47 -8.23 2.90 33.55
C ASN A 47 -6.91 3.17 34.27
N GLY A 48 -6.03 3.96 33.64
CA GLY A 48 -4.75 4.39 34.19
C GLY A 48 -4.31 5.79 33.76
N GLY A 49 -5.15 6.82 33.79
CA GLY A 49 -4.71 8.19 33.45
C GLY A 49 -4.17 8.33 32.02
N ASP A 50 -4.59 7.42 31.14
CA ASP A 50 -4.33 7.40 29.71
C ASP A 50 -5.19 8.47 29.04
N ARG A 51 -4.59 9.39 28.28
CA ARG A 51 -5.27 9.86 27.07
C ARG A 51 -5.67 8.57 26.33
N PRO A 52 -6.95 8.32 25.99
CA PRO A 52 -7.33 7.09 25.30
C PRO A 52 -6.36 6.90 24.13
N GLY A 53 -5.81 5.69 23.99
CA GLY A 53 -4.88 5.40 22.90
C GLY A 53 -5.53 5.81 21.58
N LEU A 54 -4.81 6.54 20.73
CA LEU A 54 -5.35 7.03 19.45
C LEU A 54 -5.72 5.89 18.49
N VAL A 55 -5.23 4.68 18.74
CA VAL A 55 -5.46 3.49 17.94
C VAL A 55 -6.96 3.22 17.77
N GLY A 56 -7.40 3.03 16.53
CA GLY A 56 -8.79 2.91 16.12
C GLY A 56 -9.30 4.14 15.37
N THR A 57 -10.61 4.18 15.13
CA THR A 57 -11.29 5.29 14.43
C THR A 57 -11.21 6.57 15.25
N PHE A 58 -10.65 7.61 14.65
CA PHE A 58 -10.57 8.97 15.18
C PHE A 58 -11.73 9.85 14.69
N ASP A 59 -12.12 9.69 13.43
CA ASP A 59 -13.24 10.40 12.80
C ASP A 59 -13.91 9.48 11.77
N ASP A 60 -15.21 9.24 11.93
CA ASP A 60 -16.05 8.43 11.02
C ASP A 60 -16.79 9.30 9.99
N PHE A 61 -16.53 10.62 9.98
CA PHE A 61 -17.17 11.59 9.08
C PHE A 61 -18.70 11.65 9.16
N GLU A 62 -19.31 11.18 10.25
CA GLU A 62 -20.74 11.38 10.50
C GLU A 62 -21.08 12.87 10.72
N SER A 63 -20.08 13.69 11.06
CA SER A 63 -20.17 15.14 11.10
C SER A 63 -18.99 15.79 10.39
N ILE A 64 -19.22 16.26 9.16
CA ILE A 64 -18.20 16.99 8.39
C ILE A 64 -18.05 18.47 8.82
N ASP A 65 -18.86 18.96 9.76
CA ASP A 65 -18.87 20.37 10.19
C ASP A 65 -17.56 20.80 10.88
N GLU A 66 -16.76 19.83 11.36
CA GLU A 66 -15.44 20.06 11.94
C GLU A 66 -14.33 20.22 10.89
N TRP A 67 -14.65 19.94 9.62
CA TRP A 67 -13.74 20.05 8.49
C TRP A 67 -14.08 21.29 7.65
N GLU A 68 -13.05 21.92 7.09
CA GLU A 68 -13.19 23.02 6.12
C GLU A 68 -12.37 22.76 4.86
N ALA A 69 -12.87 23.21 3.71
CA ALA A 69 -12.07 23.34 2.49
C ALA A 69 -11.09 24.52 2.67
N PHE A 70 -9.85 24.23 3.05
CA PHE A 70 -8.90 25.24 3.48
C PHE A 70 -8.54 26.19 2.34
N GLN A 71 -8.55 27.50 2.64
CA GLN A 71 -8.31 28.59 1.67
C GLN A 71 -9.32 28.65 0.51
N ASN A 72 -10.44 27.92 0.58
CA ASN A 72 -11.37 27.72 -0.55
C ASN A 72 -10.66 27.09 -1.76
N ILE A 73 -9.85 26.06 -1.51
CA ILE A 73 -9.23 25.22 -2.53
C ILE A 73 -9.98 23.88 -2.52
N GLY A 74 -10.81 23.66 -3.53
CA GLY A 74 -11.72 22.53 -3.61
C GLY A 74 -13.00 22.70 -2.79
N ALA A 75 -13.85 21.68 -2.86
CA ALA A 75 -15.06 21.55 -2.07
C ALA A 75 -15.02 20.26 -1.23
N ILE A 76 -15.64 20.33 -0.06
CA ILE A 76 -15.95 19.17 0.78
C ILE A 76 -17.47 19.04 0.92
N GLY A 77 -17.97 17.81 0.96
CA GLY A 77 -19.38 17.50 1.13
C GLY A 77 -19.59 16.16 1.83
N ALA A 78 -20.84 15.77 2.00
CA ALA A 78 -21.20 14.46 2.54
C ALA A 78 -21.99 13.67 1.50
N ASP A 79 -21.78 12.36 1.46
CA ASP A 79 -22.53 11.43 0.62
C ASP A 79 -23.02 10.25 1.45
N SER A 80 -24.33 10.00 1.41
CA SER A 80 -24.99 8.92 2.17
C SER A 80 -25.30 7.70 1.29
N GLN A 81 -24.82 7.65 0.06
CA GLN A 81 -24.93 6.48 -0.82
C GLN A 81 -23.69 5.58 -0.75
N GLN A 82 -22.57 6.12 -0.27
CA GLN A 82 -21.31 5.43 -0.18
C GLN A 82 -20.67 5.75 1.17
N SER A 83 -20.53 4.74 2.03
CA SER A 83 -19.93 4.84 3.36
C SER A 83 -19.22 3.52 3.68
N TYR A 84 -18.09 3.61 4.34
CA TYR A 84 -17.35 2.46 4.88
C TYR A 84 -17.86 2.11 6.28
N ASN A 85 -18.06 3.12 7.12
CA ASN A 85 -18.61 2.99 8.46
C ASN A 85 -19.74 4.02 8.65
N GLY A 86 -20.74 3.70 9.46
CA GLY A 86 -21.84 4.63 9.72
C GLY A 86 -22.81 4.80 8.53
N SER A 87 -23.22 6.05 8.29
CA SER A 87 -24.32 6.42 7.40
C SER A 87 -23.93 7.38 6.27
N GLN A 88 -22.73 7.95 6.31
CA GLN A 88 -22.20 8.80 5.25
C GLN A 88 -20.67 8.77 5.20
N SER A 89 -20.09 9.24 4.10
CA SER A 89 -18.67 9.57 3.99
C SER A 89 -18.46 11.03 3.60
N MET A 90 -17.24 11.55 3.79
CA MET A 90 -16.87 12.86 3.29
C MET A 90 -16.41 12.76 1.82
N VAL A 91 -16.91 13.66 0.98
CA VAL A 91 -16.55 13.76 -0.43
C VAL A 91 -15.63 14.95 -0.65
N LEU A 92 -14.53 14.72 -1.37
CA LEU A 92 -13.64 15.75 -1.89
C LEU A 92 -13.90 15.93 -3.39
N ALA A 93 -14.11 17.18 -3.82
CA ALA A 93 -14.32 17.51 -5.23
C ALA A 93 -13.51 18.76 -5.61
N PRO A 94 -12.79 18.78 -6.75
CA PRO A 94 -12.08 19.95 -7.22
C PRO A 94 -13.06 21.06 -7.62
N ASP A 95 -12.73 22.32 -7.34
CA ASP A 95 -13.55 23.49 -7.69
C ASP A 95 -12.84 24.48 -8.63
N SER A 96 -11.58 24.17 -8.98
CA SER A 96 -10.65 25.08 -9.64
C SER A 96 -9.76 24.34 -10.64
N GLU A 97 -9.23 25.10 -11.60
CA GLU A 97 -8.32 24.61 -12.65
C GLU A 97 -7.04 23.95 -12.07
N ASP A 98 -6.68 24.27 -10.81
CA ASP A 98 -5.48 23.73 -10.15
C ASP A 98 -5.69 22.27 -9.65
N GLY A 99 -6.93 21.78 -9.63
CA GLY A 99 -7.27 20.39 -9.29
C GLY A 99 -6.98 19.97 -7.84
N GLN A 100 -6.46 20.85 -6.98
CA GLN A 100 -6.18 20.51 -5.59
C GLN A 100 -7.45 20.63 -4.73
N VAL A 101 -7.63 19.70 -3.80
CA VAL A 101 -8.58 19.80 -2.68
C VAL A 101 -7.81 19.63 -1.37
N ARG A 102 -8.15 20.45 -0.38
CA ARG A 102 -7.55 20.37 0.96
C ARG A 102 -8.62 20.46 2.04
N ALA A 103 -8.97 19.32 2.63
CA ALA A 103 -9.79 19.27 3.82
C ALA A 103 -8.90 19.51 5.06
N ARG A 104 -9.31 20.39 5.96
CA ARG A 104 -8.56 20.73 7.18
C ARG A 104 -9.46 20.70 8.40
N ARG A 105 -8.94 20.12 9.48
CA ARG A 105 -9.54 20.16 10.82
C ARG A 105 -8.50 20.70 11.81
N SER A 106 -8.91 21.66 12.65
CA SER A 106 -8.10 22.14 13.77
C SER A 106 -8.66 21.55 15.06
N LEU A 107 -7.80 21.06 15.94
CA LEU A 107 -8.19 20.41 17.18
C LEU A 107 -8.23 21.43 18.32
N ASP A 108 -9.21 21.26 19.22
CA ASP A 108 -9.28 22.05 20.45
C ASP A 108 -8.24 21.58 21.48
N ASP A 109 -7.96 20.28 21.51
CA ASP A 109 -6.96 19.62 22.36
C ASP A 109 -5.93 18.87 21.49
N PRO A 110 -4.63 18.94 21.83
CA PRO A 110 -3.59 18.26 21.06
C PRO A 110 -3.66 16.73 21.16
N ILE A 111 -3.21 16.07 20.09
CA ILE A 111 -3.05 14.61 20.04
C ILE A 111 -1.57 14.22 19.95
N ASP A 112 -1.24 13.05 20.52
CA ASP A 112 0.13 12.51 20.56
C ASP A 112 0.25 11.35 19.58
N ILE A 113 0.98 11.56 18.48
CA ILE A 113 1.10 10.61 17.37
C ILE A 113 2.42 9.84 17.36
N ARG A 114 3.25 9.94 18.41
CA ARG A 114 4.62 9.38 18.40
C ARG A 114 4.66 7.89 18.11
N ASP A 115 3.64 7.16 18.56
CA ASP A 115 3.57 5.70 18.50
C ASP A 115 2.48 5.20 17.53
N VAL A 116 1.91 6.07 16.70
CA VAL A 116 0.85 5.73 15.74
C VAL A 116 1.08 6.28 14.34
N VAL A 117 0.38 5.70 13.37
CA VAL A 117 0.36 6.12 11.95
C VAL A 117 -1.11 6.33 11.55
N PRO A 118 -1.48 7.43 10.88
CA PRO A 118 -2.85 7.65 10.44
C PRO A 118 -3.20 6.76 9.23
N GLY A 119 -4.49 6.57 8.98
CA GLY A 119 -5.03 5.92 7.79
C GLY A 119 -6.43 6.44 7.46
N LEU A 120 -6.92 6.08 6.28
CA LEU A 120 -8.26 6.43 5.79
C LEU A 120 -8.87 5.22 5.06
N ALA A 121 -10.18 5.04 5.17
CA ALA A 121 -10.93 4.37 4.12
C ALA A 121 -11.11 5.33 2.94
N MET A 122 -10.80 4.89 1.73
CA MET A 122 -10.94 5.75 0.55
C MET A 122 -11.26 5.00 -0.74
N THR A 123 -11.89 5.72 -1.67
CA THR A 123 -11.98 5.41 -3.11
C THR A 123 -12.09 6.71 -3.91
N ALA A 124 -11.81 6.66 -5.21
CA ALA A 124 -11.87 7.81 -6.10
C ALA A 124 -12.32 7.41 -7.51
N ASP A 125 -12.84 8.40 -8.25
CA ASP A 125 -13.15 8.27 -9.67
C ASP A 125 -11.88 8.23 -10.54
N ASP A 126 -10.75 8.76 -10.04
CA ASP A 126 -9.49 8.89 -10.76
C ASP A 126 -8.26 8.48 -9.93
N ASP A 127 -7.20 8.05 -10.61
CA ASP A 127 -5.92 7.71 -9.99
C ASP A 127 -5.25 8.94 -9.38
N GLY A 128 -4.66 8.80 -8.19
CA GLY A 128 -3.69 9.79 -7.72
C GLY A 128 -3.15 9.51 -6.32
N ILE A 129 -2.55 10.54 -5.72
CA ILE A 129 -1.91 10.44 -4.41
C ILE A 129 -2.71 11.24 -3.40
N VAL A 130 -2.96 10.61 -2.26
CA VAL A 130 -3.62 11.19 -1.10
C VAL A 130 -2.57 11.42 -0.03
N LEU A 131 -2.57 12.63 0.55
CA LEU A 131 -1.69 12.97 1.65
C LEU A 131 -2.49 13.24 2.91
N ILE A 132 -1.99 12.73 4.04
CA ILE A 132 -2.40 13.15 5.38
C ILE A 132 -1.25 13.95 5.98
N GLN A 133 -1.48 15.24 6.26
CA GLN A 133 -0.52 16.07 7.00
C GLN A 133 -0.99 16.29 8.43
N LEU A 134 -0.11 15.97 9.38
CA LEU A 134 -0.31 16.18 10.82
C LEU A 134 0.66 17.25 11.29
N GLN A 135 0.12 18.37 11.74
CA GLN A 135 0.86 19.61 11.98
C GLN A 135 0.73 20.07 13.43
N ASP A 136 1.84 20.57 13.99
CA ASP A 136 1.90 21.15 15.33
C ASP A 136 1.51 22.64 15.35
N GLU A 137 1.62 23.30 16.51
CA GLU A 137 1.27 24.72 16.66
C GLU A 137 2.23 25.69 15.93
N ASP A 138 3.47 25.28 15.69
CA ASP A 138 4.49 26.09 15.01
C ASP A 138 4.39 25.99 13.47
N GLY A 139 3.60 25.03 12.99
CA GLY A 139 3.34 24.80 11.59
C GLY A 139 4.28 23.78 10.94
N ASP A 140 5.12 23.13 11.74
CA ASP A 140 5.92 21.99 11.32
C ASP A 140 5.04 20.74 11.24
N TYR A 141 5.36 19.82 10.35
CA TYR A 141 4.47 18.70 10.08
C TYR A 141 5.16 17.42 9.64
N VAL A 142 4.46 16.31 9.86
CA VAL A 142 4.70 15.03 9.20
C VAL A 142 3.61 14.78 8.16
N GLU A 143 3.99 14.10 7.09
CA GLU A 143 3.15 13.83 5.93
C GLU A 143 3.22 12.34 5.60
N TYR A 144 2.04 11.74 5.54
CA TYR A 144 1.84 10.36 5.16
C TYR A 144 1.16 10.31 3.80
N SER A 145 1.52 9.34 2.97
CA SER A 145 0.91 9.21 1.64
C SER A 145 0.50 7.79 1.31
N GLN A 146 -0.50 7.69 0.45
CA GLN A 146 -0.92 6.46 -0.21
C GLN A 146 -1.55 6.80 -1.56
N GLN A 147 -1.43 5.87 -2.52
CA GLN A 147 -2.10 5.94 -3.80
C GLN A 147 -3.56 5.51 -3.67
N VAL A 148 -4.42 6.16 -4.45
CA VAL A 148 -5.76 5.70 -4.80
C VAL A 148 -5.81 5.48 -6.30
N MET A 149 -6.49 4.43 -6.75
CA MET A 149 -6.77 4.19 -8.17
C MET A 149 -8.27 4.20 -8.41
N SER A 150 -8.67 4.49 -9.65
CA SER A 150 -10.06 4.39 -10.07
C SER A 150 -10.57 2.95 -9.94
N ASP A 151 -11.89 2.80 -9.85
CA ASP A 151 -12.58 1.49 -9.88
C ASP A 151 -12.20 0.55 -8.72
N MET A 152 -11.64 1.09 -7.63
CA MET A 152 -11.33 0.34 -6.40
C MET A 152 -12.43 0.51 -5.35
N PRO A 153 -12.70 -0.52 -4.52
CA PRO A 153 -13.68 -0.42 -3.45
C PRO A 153 -13.27 0.63 -2.40
N LEU A 154 -14.28 1.23 -1.77
CA LEU A 154 -14.09 2.07 -0.58
C LEU A 154 -13.60 1.18 0.56
N ALA A 155 -12.30 1.24 0.85
CA ALA A 155 -11.68 0.40 1.86
C ALA A 155 -10.53 1.14 2.55
N ARG A 156 -10.24 0.74 3.79
CA ARG A 156 -9.05 1.19 4.53
C ARG A 156 -7.79 0.99 3.69
N LYS A 157 -6.95 2.01 3.59
CA LYS A 157 -5.62 1.92 2.97
C LYS A 157 -4.56 2.20 4.02
N ASN A 158 -3.45 1.45 3.95
CA ASN A 158 -2.33 1.61 4.87
C ASN A 158 -1.47 2.79 4.42
N PHE A 159 -1.40 3.87 5.20
CA PHE A 159 -0.53 4.99 4.86
C PHE A 159 0.88 4.80 5.40
N GLY A 160 1.82 5.43 4.72
CA GLY A 160 3.23 5.41 5.05
C GLY A 160 3.80 6.81 5.22
N LEU A 161 4.70 6.99 6.18
CA LEU A 161 5.34 8.28 6.41
C LEU A 161 6.30 8.56 5.24
N THR A 162 6.08 9.66 4.52
CA THR A 162 6.88 10.00 3.33
C THR A 162 7.59 11.33 3.44
N ARG A 163 7.21 12.18 4.40
CA ARG A 163 7.91 13.44 4.61
C ARG A 163 7.80 13.97 6.03
N VAL A 164 8.89 14.60 6.48
CA VAL A 164 8.94 15.44 7.67
C VAL A 164 9.38 16.83 7.24
N ARG A 165 8.71 17.87 7.73
CA ARG A 165 9.07 19.26 7.46
C ARG A 165 9.21 20.04 8.76
N GLY A 166 10.40 20.58 8.98
CA GLY A 166 10.73 21.29 10.21
C GLY A 166 11.09 20.32 11.33
N GLU A 167 10.78 20.69 12.57
CA GLU A 167 11.02 19.90 13.78
C GLU A 167 9.69 19.68 14.54
N PRO A 168 8.73 18.93 13.97
CA PRO A 168 7.38 18.85 14.52
C PRO A 168 7.35 18.24 15.93
N ASP A 169 6.60 18.85 16.86
CA ASP A 169 6.29 18.22 18.14
C ASP A 169 5.16 17.19 17.99
N LEU A 170 5.56 15.94 17.72
CA LEU A 170 4.63 14.82 17.54
C LEU A 170 3.75 14.51 18.76
N SER A 171 4.08 15.06 19.95
CA SER A 171 3.25 14.88 21.14
C SER A 171 2.10 15.88 21.25
N GLU A 172 2.13 16.95 20.45
CA GLU A 172 1.19 18.06 20.51
C GLU A 172 0.74 18.50 19.10
N ILE A 173 0.23 17.53 18.32
CA ILE A 173 -0.37 17.80 17.00
C ILE A 173 -1.73 18.49 17.17
N MET A 174 -1.94 19.58 16.43
CA MET A 174 -3.11 20.46 16.55
C MET A 174 -3.91 20.58 15.25
N VAL A 175 -3.35 20.20 14.11
CA VAL A 175 -4.00 20.37 12.80
C VAL A 175 -3.88 19.09 11.97
N LEU A 176 -5.02 18.62 11.47
CA LEU A 176 -5.15 17.52 10.52
C LEU A 176 -5.49 18.08 9.14
N GLN A 177 -4.81 17.59 8.10
CA GLN A 177 -5.12 17.93 6.72
C GLN A 177 -5.15 16.68 5.85
N ILE A 178 -6.15 16.59 4.97
CA ILE A 178 -6.22 15.61 3.90
C ILE A 178 -6.11 16.37 2.58
N ILE A 179 -5.15 15.98 1.75
CA ILE A 179 -4.82 16.69 0.52
C ILE A 179 -4.87 15.70 -0.65
N ARG A 180 -5.62 16.06 -1.69
CA ARG A 180 -5.67 15.33 -2.96
C ARG A 180 -5.44 16.30 -4.11
N TRP A 181 -4.68 15.87 -5.12
CA TRP A 181 -4.63 16.53 -6.42
C TRP A 181 -5.36 15.67 -7.44
N PHE A 182 -6.41 16.22 -8.01
CA PHE A 182 -7.11 15.72 -9.19
C PHE A 182 -6.33 16.13 -10.43
N GLY A 183 -6.24 15.24 -11.42
CA GLY A 183 -5.56 15.54 -12.68
C GLY A 183 -6.15 16.79 -13.35
N SER A 184 -5.32 17.59 -14.01
CA SER A 184 -5.82 18.75 -14.77
C SER A 184 -6.79 18.27 -15.83
N SER A 185 -8.02 18.77 -15.82
CA SER A 185 -9.00 18.59 -16.89
C SER A 185 -8.34 18.98 -18.22
N GLY A 186 -8.01 17.99 -19.04
CA GLY A 186 -7.71 18.23 -20.45
C GLY A 186 -8.96 18.72 -21.19
N ASP A 187 -8.85 19.00 -22.50
CA ASP A 187 -9.99 19.40 -23.36
C ASP A 187 -11.16 18.37 -23.40
N ASP A 188 -11.02 17.23 -22.70
CA ASP A 188 -11.99 16.15 -22.51
C ASP A 188 -12.24 15.82 -21.02
N GLY A 189 -11.82 16.66 -20.07
CA GLY A 189 -11.86 16.36 -18.63
C GLY A 189 -13.25 16.41 -18.01
N ASP A 190 -13.64 15.35 -17.31
CA ASP A 190 -14.82 15.34 -16.45
C ASP A 190 -14.53 16.18 -15.19
N ASP A 191 -15.05 17.41 -15.17
CA ASP A 191 -15.06 18.34 -14.02
C ASP A 191 -15.81 17.77 -12.77
N ASP A 192 -16.24 16.51 -12.82
CA ASP A 192 -17.06 15.82 -11.82
C ASP A 192 -16.28 14.72 -11.05
N SER A 193 -14.96 14.60 -11.26
CA SER A 193 -14.14 13.60 -10.54
C SER A 193 -14.19 13.83 -9.03
N ARG A 194 -14.54 12.79 -8.27
CA ARG A 194 -14.69 12.83 -6.81
C ARG A 194 -13.82 11.80 -6.12
N MET A 195 -13.59 12.05 -4.85
CA MET A 195 -12.97 11.10 -3.94
C MET A 195 -13.83 11.01 -2.68
N TRP A 196 -14.13 9.78 -2.25
CA TRP A 196 -14.82 9.51 -0.99
C TRP A 196 -13.77 9.08 0.04
N ILE A 197 -13.88 9.68 1.22
CA ILE A 197 -13.05 9.35 2.37
C ILE A 197 -13.93 9.12 3.58
N ASP A 198 -13.57 8.09 4.33
CA ASP A 198 -14.25 7.66 5.54
C ASP A 198 -13.21 7.14 6.53
N ASP A 199 -13.61 6.94 7.79
CA ASP A 199 -12.83 6.28 8.84
C ASP A 199 -11.37 6.75 8.89
N PHE A 200 -11.18 8.02 9.26
CA PHE A 200 -9.87 8.50 9.67
C PHE A 200 -9.51 7.76 10.94
N HIS A 201 -8.50 6.89 10.87
CA HIS A 201 -8.09 6.05 11.97
C HIS A 201 -6.60 6.17 12.24
N PHE A 202 -6.16 5.66 13.39
CA PHE A 202 -4.76 5.45 13.67
C PHE A 202 -4.48 3.98 13.95
N VAL A 203 -3.31 3.53 13.50
CA VAL A 203 -2.77 2.20 13.77
C VAL A 203 -1.47 2.32 14.56
N GLN A 204 -1.08 1.26 15.26
CA GLN A 204 0.19 1.23 15.98
C GLN A 204 1.37 1.41 15.01
N LYS A 205 2.38 2.18 15.41
CA LYS A 205 3.67 2.25 14.72
C LYS A 205 4.63 1.21 15.31
N PRO A 206 5.34 0.42 14.50
CA PRO A 206 6.43 -0.42 14.99
C PRO A 206 7.53 0.43 15.65
N ASN A 207 8.01 -0.04 16.82
CA ASN A 207 9.06 0.67 17.57
C ASN A 207 10.43 0.68 16.86
N ALA A 208 10.73 -0.38 16.09
CA ALA A 208 11.91 -0.49 15.25
C ALA A 208 11.45 -0.63 13.78
N GLY A 209 12.23 -0.08 12.85
CA GLY A 209 11.93 -0.19 11.43
C GLY A 209 11.96 -1.65 10.98
N LYS A 210 10.97 -2.06 10.19
CA LYS A 210 10.84 -3.41 9.66
C LYS A 210 10.96 -3.38 8.14
N VAL A 211 11.65 -4.36 7.58
CA VAL A 211 11.81 -4.51 6.13
C VAL A 211 11.41 -5.92 5.70
N MET A 212 10.72 -6.03 4.57
CA MET A 212 10.49 -7.30 3.90
C MET A 212 11.08 -7.28 2.49
N LEU A 213 11.78 -8.35 2.12
CA LEU A 213 12.26 -8.56 0.76
C LEU A 213 11.30 -9.49 0.02
N GLN A 214 10.75 -8.99 -1.09
CA GLN A 214 9.76 -9.71 -1.88
C GLN A 214 10.16 -9.75 -3.35
N PHE A 215 9.82 -10.84 -4.02
CA PHE A 215 10.09 -11.09 -5.44
C PHE A 215 8.79 -11.46 -6.14
N HIS A 216 8.27 -10.57 -6.97
CA HIS A 216 6.92 -10.70 -7.53
C HIS A 216 6.96 -11.24 -8.96
N GLY A 217 6.11 -12.22 -9.25
CA GLY A 217 5.92 -12.77 -10.59
C GLY A 217 6.66 -14.07 -10.89
N GLY A 218 7.47 -14.60 -9.96
CA GLY A 218 8.15 -15.89 -10.13
C GLY A 218 8.99 -15.99 -11.41
N TYR A 219 9.86 -15.01 -11.64
CA TYR A 219 10.74 -14.97 -12.81
C TYR A 219 11.96 -15.88 -12.60
N GLU A 220 12.50 -16.47 -13.67
CA GLU A 220 13.72 -17.30 -13.61
C GLU A 220 14.90 -16.54 -12.98
N THR A 221 14.96 -15.21 -13.16
CA THR A 221 15.97 -14.35 -12.55
C THR A 221 15.88 -14.23 -11.03
N HIS A 222 14.75 -14.58 -10.41
CA HIS A 222 14.65 -14.73 -8.96
C HIS A 222 15.55 -15.86 -8.46
N HIS A 223 15.70 -16.94 -9.23
CA HIS A 223 16.64 -18.01 -8.92
C HIS A 223 18.07 -17.68 -9.36
N SER A 224 18.26 -17.23 -10.61
CA SER A 224 19.61 -17.06 -11.16
C SER A 224 20.35 -15.83 -10.61
N GLU A 225 19.63 -14.75 -10.27
CA GLU A 225 20.22 -13.49 -9.83
C GLU A 225 19.91 -13.19 -8.35
N ALA A 226 18.66 -13.30 -7.91
CA ALA A 226 18.29 -12.88 -6.56
C ALA A 226 18.77 -13.86 -5.48
N LEU A 227 18.41 -15.15 -5.60
CA LEU A 227 18.78 -16.18 -4.63
C LEU A 227 20.25 -16.11 -4.20
N PRO A 228 21.27 -16.20 -5.10
CA PRO A 228 22.67 -16.19 -4.68
C PRO A 228 23.10 -14.91 -3.95
N ARG A 229 22.45 -13.77 -4.23
CA ARG A 229 22.75 -12.47 -3.59
C ARG A 229 22.09 -12.36 -2.21
N VAL A 230 20.82 -12.75 -2.10
CA VAL A 230 20.10 -12.75 -0.81
C VAL A 230 20.75 -13.74 0.15
N SER A 231 21.13 -14.94 -0.31
CA SER A 231 21.80 -15.95 0.52
C SER A 231 23.16 -15.51 1.06
N GLU A 232 23.86 -14.56 0.41
CA GLU A 232 25.13 -14.01 0.91
C GLU A 232 24.95 -13.29 2.26
N TYR A 233 23.81 -12.64 2.45
CA TYR A 233 23.45 -11.94 3.69
C TYR A 233 22.65 -12.81 4.66
N GLY A 234 22.05 -13.90 4.18
CA GLY A 234 21.25 -14.80 4.99
C GLY A 234 19.92 -14.19 5.44
N PHE A 235 19.38 -13.25 4.66
CA PHE A 235 18.07 -12.66 4.93
C PHE A 235 16.94 -13.60 4.50
N PRO A 236 15.84 -13.64 5.26
CA PRO A 236 14.62 -14.24 4.77
C PRO A 236 14.06 -13.39 3.61
N ALA A 237 13.41 -14.05 2.66
CA ALA A 237 12.74 -13.40 1.54
C ALA A 237 11.46 -14.14 1.15
N THR A 238 10.65 -13.53 0.31
CA THR A 238 9.41 -14.12 -0.21
C THR A 238 9.39 -14.04 -1.73
N THR A 239 9.00 -15.11 -2.41
CA THR A 239 8.65 -15.05 -3.83
C THR A 239 7.15 -15.28 -3.98
N PHE A 240 6.47 -14.40 -4.72
CA PHE A 240 5.08 -14.57 -5.11
C PHE A 240 5.03 -15.08 -6.55
N VAL A 241 4.46 -16.27 -6.76
CA VAL A 241 4.51 -16.98 -8.04
C VAL A 241 3.14 -17.09 -8.71
N PRO A 242 3.07 -16.91 -10.05
CA PRO A 242 1.87 -17.23 -10.80
C PRO A 242 1.82 -18.73 -11.12
N THR A 243 0.99 -19.48 -10.39
CA THR A 243 1.11 -20.95 -10.33
C THR A 243 0.91 -21.64 -11.67
N SER A 244 0.00 -21.16 -12.54
CA SER A 244 -0.19 -21.72 -13.89
C SER A 244 1.00 -21.54 -14.84
N ARG A 245 1.92 -20.62 -14.50
CA ARG A 245 3.06 -20.25 -15.35
C ARG A 245 4.38 -20.84 -14.87
N ILE A 246 4.39 -21.52 -13.72
CA ILE A 246 5.55 -22.29 -13.29
C ILE A 246 5.84 -23.37 -14.32
N ARG A 247 7.11 -23.47 -14.71
CA ARG A 247 7.56 -24.43 -15.71
C ARG A 247 7.86 -25.78 -15.06
N SER A 248 7.54 -26.87 -15.73
CA SER A 248 7.91 -28.19 -15.21
C SER A 248 9.43 -28.39 -15.14
N ASP A 249 10.16 -27.87 -16.14
CA ASP A 249 11.62 -27.94 -16.18
C ASP A 249 12.22 -26.90 -17.14
N VAL A 250 13.56 -26.79 -17.13
CA VAL A 250 14.32 -25.80 -17.92
C VAL A 250 14.21 -25.98 -19.44
N ALA A 251 13.72 -27.13 -19.93
CA ALA A 251 13.49 -27.37 -21.35
C ALA A 251 12.15 -26.79 -21.84
N VAL A 252 11.23 -26.43 -20.93
CA VAL A 252 10.03 -25.67 -21.26
C VAL A 252 10.43 -24.21 -21.51
N GLU A 253 10.07 -23.66 -22.67
CA GLU A 253 10.35 -22.26 -22.99
C GLU A 253 9.53 -21.32 -22.09
N GLY A 254 10.15 -20.24 -21.60
CA GLY A 254 9.49 -19.23 -20.78
C GLY A 254 10.49 -18.44 -19.94
N ASP A 255 9.97 -17.46 -19.21
CA ASP A 255 10.72 -16.54 -18.34
C ASP A 255 10.45 -16.81 -16.84
N ARG A 256 9.65 -17.82 -16.52
CA ARG A 256 9.25 -18.14 -15.15
C ARG A 256 10.10 -19.23 -14.53
N LEU A 257 10.08 -19.28 -13.20
CA LEU A 257 10.73 -20.33 -12.42
C LEU A 257 10.24 -21.72 -12.87
N THR A 258 11.13 -22.70 -12.78
CA THR A 258 10.76 -24.11 -12.84
C THR A 258 10.38 -24.64 -11.46
N GLU A 259 9.67 -25.77 -11.38
CA GLU A 259 9.38 -26.46 -10.11
C GLU A 259 10.64 -26.67 -9.27
N ASP A 260 11.73 -27.18 -9.87
CA ASP A 260 13.03 -27.35 -9.19
C ASP A 260 13.59 -26.02 -8.66
N GLN A 261 13.42 -24.91 -9.39
CA GLN A 261 13.91 -23.59 -8.98
C GLN A 261 13.07 -23.01 -7.83
N VAL A 262 11.75 -23.24 -7.82
CA VAL A 262 10.87 -22.88 -6.70
C VAL A 262 11.30 -23.68 -5.45
N ALA A 263 11.56 -24.97 -5.59
CA ALA A 263 12.03 -25.80 -4.50
C ALA A 263 13.39 -25.34 -3.95
N ASP A 264 14.32 -24.91 -4.81
CA ASP A 264 15.60 -24.32 -4.39
C ASP A 264 15.40 -23.05 -3.54
N LEU A 265 14.49 -22.15 -3.94
CA LEU A 265 14.15 -20.93 -3.17
C LEU A 265 13.59 -21.31 -1.79
N ALA A 266 12.63 -22.25 -1.75
CA ALA A 266 12.04 -22.72 -0.50
C ALA A 266 13.07 -23.39 0.42
N ASN A 267 14.01 -24.16 -0.13
CA ASN A 267 15.09 -24.80 0.62
C ASN A 267 16.08 -23.79 1.22
N ASP A 268 16.20 -22.58 0.64
CA ASP A 268 16.97 -21.47 1.21
C ASP A 268 16.19 -20.67 2.27
N GLY A 269 14.96 -21.09 2.58
CA GLY A 269 14.11 -20.49 3.60
C GLY A 269 13.21 -19.37 3.08
N TRP A 270 13.04 -19.24 1.76
CA TRP A 270 12.09 -18.28 1.21
C TRP A 270 10.65 -18.75 1.41
N THR A 271 9.76 -17.81 1.67
CA THR A 271 8.31 -18.05 1.62
C THR A 271 7.85 -18.08 0.15
N ILE A 272 7.05 -19.06 -0.24
CA ILE A 272 6.48 -19.17 -1.59
C ILE A 272 4.99 -18.78 -1.52
N GLY A 273 4.64 -17.58 -1.96
CA GLY A 273 3.27 -17.07 -1.94
C GLY A 273 2.61 -17.01 -3.33
N SER A 274 1.35 -16.61 -3.38
CA SER A 274 0.56 -16.51 -4.61
C SER A 274 0.70 -15.14 -5.29
N HIS A 275 0.95 -15.13 -6.60
CA HIS A 275 0.84 -13.94 -7.46
C HIS A 275 -0.30 -14.12 -8.47
N SER A 276 -1.45 -14.62 -7.99
CA SER A 276 -2.58 -15.14 -8.76
C SER A 276 -2.28 -16.39 -9.59
N HIS A 277 -3.30 -17.08 -10.10
CA HIS A 277 -3.09 -18.28 -10.92
C HIS A 277 -2.42 -17.91 -12.25
N TYR A 278 -2.96 -16.89 -12.93
CA TYR A 278 -2.52 -16.49 -14.27
C TYR A 278 -1.39 -15.45 -14.26
N GLY A 279 -1.15 -14.76 -13.14
CA GLY A 279 -0.17 -13.67 -13.04
C GLY A 279 -0.50 -12.47 -13.92
N THR A 280 -1.76 -12.31 -14.31
CA THR A 280 -2.28 -11.17 -15.07
C THR A 280 -3.01 -10.20 -14.16
N HIS A 281 -3.08 -8.92 -14.56
CA HIS A 281 -3.87 -7.94 -13.82
C HIS A 281 -5.33 -8.38 -13.77
N VAL A 282 -5.97 -8.21 -12.62
CA VAL A 282 -7.36 -8.63 -12.41
C VAL A 282 -8.35 -7.97 -13.38
N SER A 283 -8.03 -6.77 -13.89
CA SER A 283 -8.84 -6.05 -14.87
C SER A 283 -8.92 -6.75 -16.23
N ASN A 284 -8.06 -7.73 -16.48
CA ASN A 284 -8.06 -8.55 -17.70
C ASN A 284 -8.68 -9.95 -17.49
N ILE A 285 -9.27 -10.21 -16.33
CA ILE A 285 -9.84 -11.50 -15.95
C ILE A 285 -11.36 -11.37 -15.94
N GLY A 286 -12.04 -12.31 -16.59
CA GLY A 286 -13.50 -12.34 -16.57
C GLY A 286 -14.02 -12.70 -15.17
N PRO A 287 -15.23 -12.26 -14.79
CA PRO A 287 -15.81 -12.57 -13.47
C PRO A 287 -15.86 -14.09 -13.21
N ASP A 288 -16.17 -14.88 -14.25
CA ASP A 288 -16.24 -16.34 -14.18
C ASP A 288 -14.89 -17.01 -13.90
N GLU A 289 -13.77 -16.33 -14.19
CA GLU A 289 -12.40 -16.84 -14.00
C GLU A 289 -11.73 -16.23 -12.76
N MET A 290 -12.36 -15.24 -12.11
CA MET A 290 -11.76 -14.51 -10.99
C MET A 290 -11.57 -15.39 -9.76
N GLU A 291 -12.60 -16.17 -9.40
CA GLU A 291 -12.58 -17.09 -8.28
C GLU A 291 -11.45 -18.12 -8.46
N GLU A 292 -11.40 -18.78 -9.63
CA GLU A 292 -10.33 -19.73 -9.98
C GLU A 292 -8.96 -19.07 -9.88
N ASN A 293 -8.82 -17.87 -10.43
CA ASN A 293 -7.55 -17.15 -10.44
C ASN A 293 -7.02 -16.79 -9.04
N ILE A 294 -7.91 -16.70 -8.05
CA ILE A 294 -7.55 -16.38 -6.65
C ILE A 294 -7.42 -17.66 -5.81
N THR A 295 -8.22 -18.69 -6.07
CA THR A 295 -8.31 -19.90 -5.22
C THR A 295 -7.41 -21.05 -5.66
N GLU A 296 -7.26 -21.33 -6.97
CA GLU A 296 -6.38 -22.42 -7.46
C GLU A 296 -4.92 -22.31 -7.01
N PRO A 297 -4.32 -21.12 -6.83
CA PRO A 297 -2.97 -21.02 -6.27
C PRO A 297 -2.83 -21.63 -4.87
N ILE A 298 -3.90 -21.61 -4.06
CA ILE A 298 -3.89 -22.15 -2.70
C ILE A 298 -3.70 -23.66 -2.77
N ASP A 299 -4.55 -24.34 -3.55
CA ASP A 299 -4.48 -25.80 -3.74
C ASP A 299 -3.10 -26.21 -4.27
N TRP A 300 -2.56 -25.48 -5.26
CA TRP A 300 -1.22 -25.75 -5.78
C TRP A 300 -0.12 -25.57 -4.72
N LEU A 301 -0.18 -24.48 -3.94
CA LEU A 301 0.81 -24.21 -2.90
C LEU A 301 0.76 -25.28 -1.80
N GLU A 302 -0.43 -25.70 -1.38
CA GLU A 302 -0.61 -26.77 -0.39
C GLU A 302 -0.12 -28.13 -0.92
N ASP A 303 -0.46 -28.50 -2.16
CA ASP A 303 -0.06 -29.77 -2.77
C ASP A 303 1.47 -29.89 -2.93
N GLU A 304 2.15 -28.79 -3.21
CA GLU A 304 3.61 -28.72 -3.31
C GLU A 304 4.33 -28.57 -1.95
N GLY A 305 3.57 -28.45 -0.84
CA GLY A 305 4.09 -28.38 0.52
C GLY A 305 4.54 -26.99 0.96
N TYR A 306 3.96 -25.94 0.37
CA TYR A 306 4.17 -24.53 0.70
C TYR A 306 2.99 -23.95 1.51
N ASP A 307 2.40 -24.73 2.42
CA ASP A 307 1.19 -24.40 3.18
C ASP A 307 1.27 -23.03 3.89
N GLU A 308 2.44 -22.68 4.42
CA GLU A 308 2.65 -21.39 5.10
C GLU A 308 2.49 -20.21 4.14
N GLY A 309 2.97 -20.36 2.91
CA GLY A 309 2.91 -19.31 1.89
C GLY A 309 1.56 -19.23 1.18
N ALA A 310 0.75 -20.30 1.22
CA ALA A 310 -0.63 -20.31 0.71
C ALA A 310 -1.52 -19.24 1.38
N ARG A 311 -1.13 -18.76 2.56
CA ARG A 311 -1.78 -17.68 3.32
C ARG A 311 -1.56 -16.28 2.74
N PHE A 312 -0.64 -16.11 1.80
CA PHE A 312 -0.20 -14.77 1.34
C PHE A 312 -0.36 -14.56 -0.16
N PHE A 313 -0.85 -13.37 -0.52
CA PHE A 313 -1.13 -12.97 -1.90
C PHE A 313 -0.46 -11.66 -2.29
N ALA A 314 0.00 -11.53 -3.53
CA ALA A 314 0.42 -10.24 -4.09
C ALA A 314 -0.37 -9.94 -5.35
N PHE A 315 -1.07 -8.81 -5.39
CA PHE A 315 -1.85 -8.41 -6.55
C PHE A 315 -0.94 -8.09 -7.74
N PRO A 316 -1.10 -8.75 -8.90
CA PRO A 316 -0.36 -8.40 -10.10
C PRO A 316 -0.55 -6.94 -10.49
N GLY A 317 0.56 -6.19 -10.54
CA GLY A 317 0.55 -4.76 -10.83
C GLY A 317 -0.13 -3.90 -9.77
N SER A 318 -0.30 -4.42 -8.54
CA SER A 318 -0.99 -3.77 -7.41
C SER A 318 -2.43 -3.34 -7.70
N GLN A 319 -3.04 -3.88 -8.76
CA GLN A 319 -4.40 -3.57 -9.18
C GLN A 319 -5.37 -4.62 -8.64
N TYR A 320 -6.55 -4.16 -8.24
CA TYR A 320 -7.65 -4.96 -7.74
C TYR A 320 -8.99 -4.30 -8.09
N THR A 321 -10.04 -5.11 -8.11
CA THR A 321 -11.45 -4.73 -8.18
C THR A 321 -12.11 -5.03 -6.84
N GLU A 322 -13.39 -4.67 -6.67
CA GLU A 322 -14.17 -5.08 -5.50
C GLU A 322 -14.23 -6.61 -5.37
N ASP A 323 -14.66 -7.32 -6.42
CA ASP A 323 -14.76 -8.80 -6.42
C ASP A 323 -13.42 -9.50 -6.08
N SER A 324 -12.31 -9.07 -6.69
CA SER A 324 -11.00 -9.68 -6.43
C SER A 324 -10.46 -9.35 -5.05
N TYR A 325 -10.79 -8.16 -4.53
CA TYR A 325 -10.45 -7.78 -3.18
C TYR A 325 -11.23 -8.62 -2.16
N GLU A 326 -12.54 -8.79 -2.33
CA GLU A 326 -13.38 -9.62 -1.47
C GLU A 326 -12.90 -11.08 -1.43
N LEU A 327 -12.62 -11.68 -2.59
CA LEU A 327 -12.08 -13.04 -2.67
C LEU A 327 -10.73 -13.16 -1.96
N VAL A 328 -9.85 -12.16 -2.09
CA VAL A 328 -8.58 -12.17 -1.36
C VAL A 328 -8.79 -12.04 0.15
N GLN A 329 -9.78 -11.25 0.59
CA GLN A 329 -10.13 -11.16 2.01
C GLN A 329 -10.66 -12.48 2.58
N GLU A 330 -11.41 -13.24 1.79
CA GLU A 330 -11.98 -14.52 2.21
C GLU A 330 -10.91 -15.61 2.37
N HIS A 331 -9.89 -15.60 1.50
CA HIS A 331 -8.98 -16.74 1.34
C HIS A 331 -7.56 -16.53 1.87
N TYR A 332 -7.10 -15.29 2.03
CA TYR A 332 -5.72 -14.99 2.42
C TYR A 332 -5.65 -14.21 3.73
N ASP A 333 -4.60 -14.42 4.51
CA ASP A 333 -4.36 -13.70 5.77
C ASP A 333 -3.74 -12.33 5.53
N LEU A 334 -2.95 -12.20 4.46
CA LEU A 334 -2.21 -10.98 4.11
C LEU A 334 -2.11 -10.86 2.59
N ALA A 335 -2.26 -9.64 2.09
CA ALA A 335 -2.03 -9.35 0.68
C ALA A 335 -1.39 -7.99 0.40
N PHE A 336 -0.73 -7.87 -0.76
CA PHE A 336 0.09 -6.71 -1.13
C PHE A 336 -0.43 -5.98 -2.37
N ALA A 337 -0.75 -4.70 -2.21
CA ALA A 337 -1.21 -3.80 -3.28
C ALA A 337 -1.00 -2.30 -3.00
N GLY A 338 -0.68 -1.88 -1.78
CA GLY A 338 -0.41 -0.47 -1.48
C GLY A 338 0.92 0.01 -2.07
N GLN A 339 1.08 1.32 -2.25
CA GLN A 339 2.27 1.93 -2.87
C GLN A 339 2.82 3.04 -1.97
N THR A 340 3.45 2.66 -0.86
CA THR A 340 4.08 3.60 0.09
C THR A 340 5.16 2.90 0.93
N GLN A 341 5.99 3.68 1.60
CA GLN A 341 7.06 3.24 2.49
C GLN A 341 6.72 3.50 3.96
N ALA A 342 7.38 2.82 4.89
CA ALA A 342 7.26 3.09 6.33
C ALA A 342 5.80 3.16 6.82
N GLN A 343 4.97 2.18 6.42
CA GLN A 343 3.60 2.08 6.92
C GLN A 343 3.56 1.68 8.40
N GLY A 344 2.43 1.94 9.06
CA GLY A 344 2.17 1.39 10.39
C GLY A 344 1.87 -0.11 10.37
N TYR A 345 1.29 -0.60 11.46
CA TYR A 345 0.63 -1.91 11.45
C TYR A 345 -0.44 -1.91 10.35
N ALA A 346 -0.67 -3.06 9.73
CA ALA A 346 -1.65 -3.15 8.67
C ALA A 346 -3.07 -2.93 9.24
N GLY A 347 -3.62 -1.73 9.03
CA GLY A 347 -5.04 -1.42 9.25
C GLY A 347 -5.95 -2.11 8.23
N ASN A 348 -5.37 -2.53 7.11
CA ASN A 348 -5.94 -3.46 6.15
C ASN A 348 -4.88 -4.50 5.77
N PRO A 349 -4.94 -5.74 6.29
CA PRO A 349 -3.94 -6.77 6.00
C PRO A 349 -3.93 -7.21 4.53
N HIS A 350 -5.02 -6.96 3.80
CA HIS A 350 -5.16 -7.36 2.40
C HIS A 350 -4.69 -6.29 1.39
N LEU A 351 -4.28 -5.11 1.86
CA LEU A 351 -3.72 -4.03 1.03
C LEU A 351 -2.41 -3.49 1.61
N CYS A 352 -1.54 -4.38 2.06
CA CYS A 352 -0.21 -4.03 2.55
C CYS A 352 0.62 -3.37 1.44
N SER A 353 1.48 -2.43 1.83
CA SER A 353 2.20 -1.59 0.88
C SER A 353 3.54 -2.17 0.49
N THR A 354 3.93 -1.88 -0.75
CA THR A 354 5.21 -2.24 -1.36
C THR A 354 5.84 -1.03 -2.03
N VAL A 355 7.16 -0.95 -2.00
CA VAL A 355 7.96 -0.09 -2.89
C VAL A 355 8.62 -1.00 -3.92
N SER A 356 8.43 -0.69 -5.21
CA SER A 356 8.80 -1.57 -6.30
C SER A 356 10.11 -1.17 -6.97
N ASN A 357 11.02 -2.13 -7.15
CA ASN A 357 12.30 -1.99 -7.88
C ASN A 357 13.01 -0.65 -7.62
N PRO A 358 13.39 -0.33 -6.36
CA PRO A 358 14.15 0.90 -6.09
C PRO A 358 15.44 0.89 -6.92
N SER A 359 15.76 2.03 -7.51
CA SER A 359 17.08 2.23 -8.11
C SER A 359 18.17 2.20 -7.03
N PRO A 360 19.45 2.03 -7.39
CA PRO A 360 20.54 2.02 -6.41
C PRO A 360 20.54 3.26 -5.50
N ASP A 361 20.31 4.45 -6.06
CA ASP A 361 20.28 5.70 -5.28
C ASP A 361 19.05 5.76 -4.34
N GLU A 362 17.91 5.19 -4.75
CA GLU A 362 16.68 5.18 -3.93
C GLU A 362 16.73 4.14 -2.80
N ALA A 363 17.50 3.06 -2.97
CA ALA A 363 17.56 1.95 -2.03
C ALA A 363 18.09 2.37 -0.65
N ASP A 364 19.19 3.13 -0.62
CA ASP A 364 19.78 3.64 0.63
C ASP A 364 18.85 4.65 1.31
N GLU A 365 18.29 5.59 0.54
CA GLU A 365 17.35 6.61 1.05
C GLU A 365 16.10 5.97 1.69
N LEU A 366 15.55 4.93 1.07
CA LEU A 366 14.38 4.19 1.55
C LEU A 366 14.65 3.49 2.89
N LEU A 367 15.81 2.86 3.02
CA LEU A 367 16.20 2.12 4.21
C LEU A 367 16.59 3.05 5.35
N ASP A 368 17.37 4.10 5.07
CA ASP A 368 17.67 5.19 6.01
C ASP A 368 16.40 5.83 6.56
N TRP A 369 15.42 6.06 5.70
CA TRP A 369 14.13 6.62 6.09
C TRP A 369 13.39 5.72 7.08
N THR A 370 13.31 4.42 6.76
CA THR A 370 12.65 3.42 7.60
C THR A 370 13.39 3.23 8.93
N ALA A 371 14.73 3.25 8.92
CA ALA A 371 15.57 3.17 10.11
C ALA A 371 15.37 4.39 11.02
N THR A 372 15.32 5.58 10.43
CA THR A 372 15.20 6.85 11.16
C THR A 372 13.82 7.03 11.78
N HIS A 373 12.75 6.68 11.06
CA HIS A 373 11.40 7.03 11.44
C HIS A 373 10.55 5.85 11.95
N GLY A 374 11.03 4.62 11.78
CA GLY A 374 10.29 3.39 12.03
C GLY A 374 9.28 3.08 10.92
N GLY A 375 8.35 2.17 11.20
CA GLY A 375 7.38 1.68 10.20
C GLY A 375 7.81 0.37 9.54
N ILE A 376 7.00 -0.10 8.61
CA ILE A 376 7.21 -1.32 7.82
C ILE A 376 7.37 -0.92 6.35
N THR A 377 8.47 -1.35 5.74
CA THR A 377 8.75 -1.13 4.32
C THR A 377 8.93 -2.48 3.63
N SER A 378 7.97 -2.84 2.79
CA SER A 378 8.11 -4.01 1.91
C SER A 378 8.74 -3.57 0.60
N ILE A 379 9.79 -4.25 0.15
CA ILE A 379 10.48 -3.95 -1.10
C ILE A 379 10.22 -5.09 -2.06
N ALA A 380 9.57 -4.80 -3.18
CA ALA A 380 9.20 -5.77 -4.21
C ALA A 380 10.12 -5.65 -5.42
N PHE A 381 10.79 -6.74 -5.78
CA PHE A 381 11.57 -6.85 -7.00
C PHE A 381 10.81 -7.68 -8.04
N TYR A 382 10.77 -7.21 -9.28
CA TYR A 382 10.19 -7.96 -10.40
C TYR A 382 11.30 -8.70 -11.16
N GLN A 383 11.30 -8.64 -12.49
CA GLN A 383 12.29 -9.31 -13.32
C GLN A 383 13.65 -8.60 -13.26
N LEU A 384 14.70 -9.33 -12.86
CA LEU A 384 16.06 -8.82 -12.70
C LEU A 384 16.91 -9.09 -13.97
N GLU A 385 16.52 -8.50 -15.10
CA GLU A 385 17.28 -8.61 -16.36
C GLU A 385 18.13 -7.39 -16.65
N GLU A 386 17.65 -6.21 -16.28
CA GLU A 386 18.36 -4.96 -16.50
C GLU A 386 19.43 -4.74 -15.43
N GLU A 387 20.59 -4.21 -15.85
CA GLU A 387 21.72 -3.90 -14.97
C GLU A 387 21.28 -3.03 -13.77
N ALA A 388 20.43 -2.03 -14.02
CA ALA A 388 19.90 -1.17 -12.96
C ALA A 388 19.04 -1.91 -11.93
N ALA A 389 18.29 -2.95 -12.33
CA ALA A 389 17.47 -3.73 -11.42
C ALA A 389 18.34 -4.64 -10.53
N ILE A 390 19.40 -5.21 -11.11
CA ILE A 390 20.38 -6.03 -10.37
C ILE A 390 21.17 -5.14 -9.40
N GLU A 391 21.68 -4.00 -9.86
CA GLU A 391 22.38 -3.03 -9.01
C GLU A 391 21.47 -2.50 -7.89
N GLY A 392 20.18 -2.25 -8.18
CA GLY A 392 19.20 -1.83 -7.19
C GLY A 392 18.99 -2.87 -6.09
N LEU A 393 18.95 -4.16 -6.45
CA LEU A 393 18.91 -5.25 -5.46
C LEU A 393 20.20 -5.32 -4.65
N GLU A 394 21.37 -5.25 -5.29
CA GLU A 394 22.67 -5.31 -4.61
C GLU A 394 22.83 -4.18 -3.59
N GLU A 395 22.47 -2.95 -3.96
CA GLU A 395 22.54 -1.79 -3.06
C GLU A 395 21.52 -1.91 -1.92
N THR A 396 20.29 -2.36 -2.21
CA THR A 396 19.27 -2.64 -1.19
C THR A 396 19.78 -3.62 -0.14
N LEU A 397 20.39 -4.73 -0.57
CA LEU A 397 20.89 -5.76 0.35
C LEU A 397 22.08 -5.24 1.18
N ALA A 398 22.99 -4.48 0.57
CA ALA A 398 24.15 -3.93 1.26
C ALA A 398 23.77 -2.88 2.31
N ALA A 399 22.86 -1.96 1.96
CA ALA A 399 22.32 -0.96 2.89
C ALA A 399 21.52 -1.63 4.01
N LEU A 400 20.66 -2.60 3.68
CA LEU A 400 19.86 -3.34 4.67
C LEU A 400 20.76 -4.06 5.67
N ASN A 401 21.81 -4.73 5.21
CA ASN A 401 22.78 -5.38 6.08
C ASN A 401 23.47 -4.41 7.03
N SER A 402 23.86 -3.24 6.53
CA SER A 402 24.49 -2.21 7.36
C SER A 402 23.58 -1.76 8.50
N HIS A 403 22.29 -1.54 8.23
CA HIS A 403 21.28 -1.17 9.22
C HIS A 403 20.94 -2.29 10.19
N VAL A 404 20.85 -3.54 9.71
CA VAL A 404 20.61 -4.72 10.56
C VAL A 404 21.77 -4.97 11.51
N GLU A 405 23.03 -4.84 11.05
CA GLU A 405 24.22 -4.96 11.91
C GLU A 405 24.29 -3.84 12.96
N ALA A 406 23.78 -2.64 12.63
CA ALA A 406 23.67 -1.53 13.57
C ALA A 406 22.53 -1.71 14.59
N GLY A 407 21.54 -2.57 14.28
CA GLY A 407 20.34 -2.79 15.08
C GLY A 407 19.23 -1.75 14.84
N ASP A 408 19.30 -1.04 13.72
CA ASP A 408 18.35 0.01 13.35
C ASP A 408 17.15 -0.56 12.56
N LEU A 409 17.35 -1.65 11.83
CA LEU A 409 16.33 -2.36 11.07
C LEU A 409 16.25 -3.85 11.43
N GLU A 410 15.07 -4.42 11.29
CA GLU A 410 14.83 -5.87 11.36
C GLU A 410 14.19 -6.37 10.06
N VAL A 411 14.70 -7.48 9.52
CA VAL A 411 14.09 -8.15 8.36
C VAL A 411 13.02 -9.11 8.87
N ILE A 412 11.81 -8.99 8.35
CA ILE A 412 10.67 -9.85 8.71
C ILE A 412 10.12 -10.59 7.48
N THR A 413 9.27 -11.58 7.74
CA THR A 413 8.50 -12.34 6.74
C THR A 413 7.03 -11.91 6.71
N PRO A 414 6.27 -12.26 5.65
CA PRO A 414 4.82 -12.09 5.65
C PRO A 414 4.10 -12.78 6.81
N ALA A 415 4.59 -13.95 7.25
CA ALA A 415 4.03 -14.64 8.43
C ALA A 415 4.23 -13.84 9.71
N GLU A 416 5.42 -13.30 9.94
CA GLU A 416 5.66 -12.41 11.07
C GLU A 416 4.85 -11.11 10.98
N MET A 417 4.65 -10.57 9.77
CA MET A 417 3.76 -9.44 9.54
C MET A 417 2.32 -9.75 9.94
N ALA A 418 1.77 -10.87 9.45
CA ALA A 418 0.40 -11.30 9.74
C ALA A 418 0.20 -11.57 11.25
N ASP A 419 1.17 -12.19 11.91
CA ASP A 419 1.03 -12.62 13.30
C ASP A 419 1.26 -11.50 14.32
N GLN A 420 2.01 -10.44 13.98
CA GLN A 420 2.49 -9.46 14.95
C GLN A 420 2.19 -8.00 14.59
N TYR A 421 1.88 -7.70 13.33
CA TYR A 421 1.83 -6.33 12.81
C TYR A 421 0.56 -6.01 12.02
N VAL A 422 -0.55 -6.71 12.31
CA VAL A 422 -1.91 -6.38 11.85
C VAL A 422 -2.68 -5.69 12.99
N HIS A 423 -3.48 -4.66 12.66
CA HIS A 423 -4.24 -3.87 13.63
C HIS A 423 -5.57 -4.51 14.01
#